data_AF-A0A353VUH8-F1
#
_entry.id   AF-A0A353VUH8-F1
#
_cell.length_a   1.000
_cell.length_b   1.000
_cell.length_c   1.000
_cell.angle_alpha   90.00
_cell.angle_beta   90.00
_cell.angle_gamma   90.00
#
_symmetry.space_group_name_H-M   'P 1'
#
loop_
_entity.id
_entity.type
_entity.pdbx_description
1 polymer ?
#
loop_
_entity_poly.entity_id
_entity_poly.type
_entity_poly.pdbx_seq_one_letter_code
_entity_poly.pdbx_strand_id
1 'polypeptide(L)' 'MSKKIQIYSDGACRGNPGPGGWGVLLVYDDTEKEIYGGELETTNNRMELMAAIVG' A
#
# COMPACT_ATOMS: atom_id res chain seq x y z
N MET A 1 12.96 0.57 -25.11
CA MET A 1 11.81 0.98 -24.26
C MET A 1 12.26 0.93 -22.82
N SER A 2 11.83 1.89 -21.98
CA SER A 2 12.06 1.80 -20.54
C SER A 2 11.30 0.61 -19.97
N LYS A 3 11.93 -0.19 -19.10
CA LYS A 3 11.23 -1.24 -18.36
C LYS A 3 10.28 -0.58 -17.35
N LYS A 4 9.07 -1.11 -17.22
CA LYS A 4 8.04 -0.59 -16.31
C LYS A 4 8.01 -1.42 -15.04
N ILE A 5 7.87 -0.76 -13.90
CA ILE A 5 7.52 -1.41 -12.63
C ILE A 5 6.00 -1.37 -12.53
N GLN A 6 5.38 -2.50 -12.21
CA GLN A 6 3.96 -2.57 -11.86
C GLN A 6 3.84 -2.45 -10.34
N ILE A 7 2.92 -1.61 -9.88
CA ILE A 7 2.68 -1.38 -8.46
C ILE A 7 1.20 -1.65 -8.21
N TYR A 8 0.92 -2.57 -7.29
CA TYR A 8 -0.41 -2.83 -6.77
C TYR A 8 -0.44 -2.36 -5.32
N SER A 9 -1.39 -1.51 -4.97
CA SER A 9 -1.46 -0.88 -3.66
C SER A 9 -2.88 -0.97 -3.12
N ASP A 10 -3.01 -1.24 -1.83
CA ASP A 10 -4.29 -1.29 -1.14
C ASP A 10 -4.17 -0.75 0.29
N GLY A 11 -5.27 -0.26 0.83
CA GLY A 11 -5.35 0.26 2.19
C GLY A 11 -6.74 0.06 2.78
N ALA A 12 -6.78 -0.40 4.03
CA ALA A 12 -8.02 -0.72 4.73
C ALA A 12 -7.98 -0.28 6.19
N CYS A 13 -9.15 0.05 6.74
CA CYS A 13 -9.30 0.46 8.12
C CYS A 13 -10.49 -0.23 8.81
N ARG A 14 -10.32 -0.68 10.06
CA ARG A 14 -11.42 -1.18 10.91
C ARG A 14 -11.95 -0.03 11.76
N GLY A 15 -12.96 0.67 11.23
CA GLY A 15 -13.42 1.97 11.75
C GLY A 15 -12.89 3.11 10.90
N ASN A 16 -13.44 4.32 11.06
CA ASN A 16 -13.02 5.48 10.28
C ASN A 16 -13.22 6.80 11.08
N PRO A 17 -12.38 7.08 12.09
CA PRO A 17 -11.06 6.47 12.32
C PRO A 17 -11.07 5.14 13.09
N GLY A 18 -9.96 4.42 13.02
CA GLY A 18 -9.66 3.20 13.77
C GLY A 18 -8.34 2.54 13.35
N PRO A 19 -8.05 1.31 13.81
CA PRO A 19 -6.85 0.59 13.40
C PRO A 19 -6.89 0.26 11.90
N GLY A 20 -5.83 0.66 11.19
CA GLY A 20 -5.72 0.49 9.74
C GLY A 20 -4.36 -0.01 9.30
N GLY A 21 -4.33 -0.58 8.10
CA GLY A 21 -3.13 -1.08 7.46
C GLY A 21 -3.14 -0.82 5.97
N TRP A 22 -1.96 -0.84 5.38
CA TRP A 22 -1.75 -0.68 3.95
C TRP A 22 -0.71 -1.70 3.47
N GLY A 23 -0.79 -2.05 2.18
CA GLY A 23 0.11 -3.00 1.54
C GLY A 23 0.38 -2.64 0.10
N VAL A 24 1.58 -2.99 -0.37
CA VAL A 24 2.06 -2.76 -1.73
C VAL A 24 2.78 -4.01 -2.24
N LEU A 25 2.48 -4.39 -3.47
CA LEU A 25 3.24 -5.35 -4.26
C LEU A 25 3.88 -4.62 -5.45
N LEU A 26 5.21 -4.55 -5.47
CA LEU A 26 5.99 -4.09 -6.61
C LEU A 26 6.43 -5.30 -7.44
N VAL A 27 6.20 -5.24 -8.75
CA VAL A 27 6.58 -6.28 -9.71
C VAL A 27 7.47 -5.68 -10.79
N TYR A 28 8.66 -6.25 -10.94
CA TYR A 28 9.62 -5.89 -11.98
C TYR A 28 10.21 -7.15 -12.61
N ASP A 29 9.78 -7.44 -13.84
CA ASP A 29 10.03 -8.72 -14.52
C ASP A 29 9.62 -9.90 -13.60
N ASP A 30 10.55 -10.78 -13.24
CA ASP A 30 10.31 -11.95 -12.37
C ASP A 30 10.57 -11.68 -10.88
N THR A 31 10.79 -10.41 -10.50
CA THR A 31 11.06 -10.02 -9.12
C THR A 31 9.84 -9.33 -8.51
N GLU A 32 9.44 -9.84 -7.35
CA GLU A 32 8.38 -9.27 -6.53
C GLU A 32 8.95 -8.72 -5.23
N LYS A 33 8.36 -7.63 -4.74
CA LYS A 33 8.67 -7.06 -3.43
C LYS A 33 7.40 -6.57 -2.75
N GLU A 34 7.18 -7.05 -1.53
CA GLU A 34 6.09 -6.60 -0.68
C GLU A 34 6.56 -5.53 0.31
N ILE A 35 5.72 -4.51 0.52
CA ILE A 35 5.91 -3.49 1.56
C ILE A 35 4.56 -3.27 2.24
N TYR A 36 4.55 -3.23 3.56
CA TYR A 36 3.32 -3.06 4.33
C TYR A 36 3.58 -2.34 5.65
N GLY A 37 2.52 -1.76 6.19
CA GLY A 37 2.55 -1.05 7.47
C GLY A 37 1.14 -0.81 8.01
N GLY A 38 1.05 -0.17 9.16
CA GLY A 38 -0.23 0.18 9.76
C GLY A 38 -0.12 1.16 10.90
N GLU A 39 -1.25 1.77 11.23
CA GLU A 39 -1.41 2.78 12.28
C GLU A 39 -2.62 2.40 13.14
N LEU A 40 -2.52 2.56 14.47
CA LEU A 40 -3.62 2.22 15.39
C LEU A 40 -4.83 3.15 15.27
N GLU A 41 -4.63 4.39 14.79
CA GLU A 41 -5.68 5.40 14.68
C GLU A 41 -5.50 6.15 13.35
N THR A 42 -6.19 5.68 12.30
CA THR A 42 -6.10 6.23 10.94
C THR A 42 -7.43 6.09 10.19
N THR A 43 -7.48 6.47 8.91
CA THR A 43 -8.68 6.38 8.07
C THR A 43 -8.41 5.50 6.84
N ASN A 44 -9.49 4.99 6.22
CA ASN A 44 -9.36 4.18 5.01
C ASN A 44 -8.58 4.93 3.91
N ASN A 45 -8.98 6.18 3.63
CA ASN A 45 -8.35 7.02 2.61
C ASN A 45 -6.87 7.31 2.91
N ARG A 46 -6.49 7.48 4.19
CA ARG A 46 -5.08 7.65 4.57
C ARG A 46 -4.27 6.41 4.24
N MET A 47 -4.81 5.21 4.48
CA MET A 47 -4.12 3.95 4.19
C MET A 47 -3.99 3.71 2.69
N GLU A 48 -5.04 3.95 1.90
CA GLU A 48 -4.98 3.84 0.43
C GLU A 48 -3.92 4.77 -0.16
N LEU A 49 -3.88 6.03 0.30
CA LEU A 49 -2.88 7.00 -0.15
C LEU A 49 -1.48 6.65 0.34
N MET A 50 -1.33 6.17 1.58
CA MET A 50 -0.03 5.76 2.11
C MET A 50 0.56 4.60 1.30
N ALA A 51 -0.26 3.61 0.92
CA ALA A 51 0.15 2.52 0.04
C ALA A 51 0.75 3.05 -1.27
N ALA A 52 0.05 3.99 -1.92
CA ALA A 52 0.52 4.59 -3.18
C ALA A 52 1.73 5.53 -3.04
N ILE A 53 1.97 6.11 -1.86
CA ILE A 53 3.14 6.96 -1.59
C ILE A 53 4.39 6.12 -1.33
N VAL A 54 4.24 4.99 -0.64
CA VAL A 54 5.37 4.12 -0.28
C VAL A 54 5.77 3.18 -1.42
N GLY A 55 4.81 2.76 -2.25
CA GLY A 55 5.03 1.95 -3.46
C GLY A 55 5.63 2.72 -4.62
#